data_AF-A0A1B6I2T9-F1
#
_entry.id   AF-A0A1B6I2T9-F1
#
_cell.length_a   1.000
_cell.length_b   1.000
_cell.length_c   1.000
_cell.angle_alpha   90.00
_cell.angle_beta   90.00
_cell.angle_gamma   90.00
#
_symmetry.space_group_name_H-M   'P 1'
#
loop_
_entity.id
_entity.type
_entity.pdbx_description
1 polymer ?
#
loop_
_entity_poly.entity_id
_entity_poly.type
_entity_poly.pdbx_seq_one_letter_code
_entity_poly.pdbx_strand_id
1 'polypeptide(L)'
;MRTVYKLWVLVVIHAITGVRTLVPLPDFESQCETRCPLQNQTEDGHGDVGCGPECKIKQCARGCELWQAALETSCQVVCNGTQELLPLRELYCVMGCNDAVNRYFH
;
A
#
# COMPACT_ATOMS: atom_id res chain seq x y z
N MET A 1 -42.04 12.81 -30.27
CA MET A 1 -42.27 12.66 -28.80
C MET A 1 -41.70 11.36 -28.24
N ARG A 2 -41.94 10.19 -28.85
CA ARG A 2 -41.48 8.87 -28.35
C ARG A 2 -39.94 8.70 -28.28
N THR A 3 -39.19 9.34 -29.18
CA THR A 3 -37.72 9.28 -29.24
C THR A 3 -37.06 10.11 -28.14
N VAL A 4 -37.65 11.28 -27.83
CA VAL A 4 -37.18 12.18 -26.76
C VAL A 4 -37.37 11.53 -25.39
N TYR A 5 -38.48 10.80 -25.21
CA TYR A 5 -38.75 10.03 -23.99
C TYR A 5 -37.73 8.90 -23.78
N LYS A 6 -37.37 8.15 -24.84
CA LYS A 6 -36.32 7.11 -24.75
C LYS A 6 -34.95 7.69 -24.38
N LEU A 7 -34.58 8.83 -24.96
CA LEU A 7 -33.34 9.54 -24.63
C LEU A 7 -33.33 10.01 -23.18
N TRP A 8 -34.43 10.60 -22.71
CA TRP A 8 -34.59 11.02 -21.32
C TRP A 8 -34.51 9.84 -20.34
N VAL A 9 -35.16 8.72 -20.65
CA VAL A 9 -35.11 7.51 -19.81
C VAL A 9 -33.68 6.94 -19.74
N LEU A 10 -32.93 6.93 -20.84
CA LEU A 10 -31.53 6.47 -20.85
C LEU A 10 -30.59 7.38 -20.05
N VAL A 11 -30.77 8.70 -20.13
CA VAL A 11 -29.99 9.68 -19.35
C VAL A 11 -30.29 9.55 -17.85
N VAL A 12 -31.56 9.36 -17.49
CA VAL A 12 -31.99 9.14 -16.11
C VAL A 12 -31.47 7.81 -15.56
N ILE A 13 -31.44 6.73 -16.37
CA ILE A 13 -30.84 5.46 -15.93
C ILE A 13 -29.34 5.63 -15.64
N HIS A 14 -28.57 6.31 -16.49
CA HIS A 14 -27.14 6.57 -16.23
C HIS A 14 -26.89 7.49 -15.02
N ALA A 15 -27.84 8.37 -14.69
CA ALA A 15 -27.77 9.23 -13.50
C ALA A 15 -28.18 8.49 -12.21
N ILE A 16 -29.11 7.53 -12.28
CA ILE A 16 -29.61 6.75 -11.13
C ILE A 16 -28.68 5.57 -10.82
N THR A 17 -28.15 4.90 -11.85
CA THR A 17 -26.99 4.05 -11.66
C THR A 17 -25.82 4.99 -11.42
N GLY A 18 -25.58 5.33 -10.16
CA GLY A 18 -24.29 5.84 -9.73
C GLY A 18 -23.26 4.78 -10.08
N VAL A 19 -22.84 4.74 -11.35
CA VAL A 19 -21.68 4.02 -11.81
C VAL A 19 -20.54 4.77 -11.13
N ARG A 20 -20.31 4.40 -9.86
CA ARG A 20 -18.99 4.43 -9.29
C ARG A 20 -18.21 3.58 -10.26
N THR A 21 -17.56 4.22 -11.22
CA THR A 21 -16.43 3.65 -11.90
C THR A 21 -15.55 3.11 -10.77
N LEU A 22 -15.57 1.79 -10.60
CA LEU A 22 -14.50 1.08 -9.92
C LEU A 22 -13.31 1.27 -10.85
N VAL A 23 -12.74 2.48 -10.84
CA VAL A 23 -11.37 2.68 -11.26
C VAL A 23 -10.62 1.67 -10.41
N PRO A 24 -9.97 0.66 -11.00
CA PRO A 24 -9.09 -0.20 -10.24
C PRO A 24 -8.16 0.76 -9.52
N LEU A 25 -8.26 0.82 -8.19
CA LEU A 25 -7.28 1.58 -7.41
C LEU A 25 -5.93 1.09 -7.91
N PRO A 26 -5.00 2.01 -8.25
CA PRO A 26 -3.67 1.58 -8.66
C PRO A 26 -3.17 0.61 -7.61
N ASP A 27 -2.68 -0.55 -8.04
CA ASP A 27 -2.22 -1.59 -7.14
C ASP A 27 -0.84 -1.18 -6.61
N PHE A 28 -0.85 -0.21 -5.70
CA PHE A 28 0.33 0.34 -5.05
C PHE A 28 0.98 -0.70 -4.14
N GLU A 29 0.16 -1.59 -3.58
CA GLU A 29 0.57 -2.70 -2.74
C GLU A 29 1.45 -3.68 -3.53
N SER A 30 1.00 -4.20 -4.67
CA SER A 30 1.83 -5.13 -5.46
C SER A 30 3.08 -4.46 -6.04
N GLN A 31 3.00 -3.19 -6.43
CA GLN A 31 4.16 -2.44 -6.89
C GLN A 31 5.19 -2.18 -5.79
N CYS A 32 4.76 -2.11 -4.53
CA CYS A 32 5.63 -2.04 -3.37
C CYS A 32 6.25 -3.41 -3.09
N GLU A 33 5.44 -4.47 -3.02
CA GLU A 33 5.90 -5.83 -2.71
C GLU A 33 6.94 -6.37 -3.70
N THR A 34 6.75 -6.10 -4.99
CA THR A 34 7.71 -6.50 -6.04
C THR A 34 9.11 -5.93 -5.85
N ARG A 35 9.27 -4.85 -5.06
CA ARG A 35 10.57 -4.26 -4.73
C ARG A 35 11.15 -4.72 -3.39
N CYS A 36 10.39 -5.40 -2.55
CA CYS A 36 10.88 -5.88 -1.25
C CYS A 36 12.16 -6.74 -1.33
N PRO A 37 12.36 -7.61 -2.34
CA PRO A 37 13.62 -8.34 -2.50
C PRO A 37 14.85 -7.43 -2.72
N LEU A 38 14.67 -6.22 -3.24
CA LEU A 38 15.74 -5.25 -3.49
C LEU A 38 16.17 -4.54 -2.21
N GLN A 39 15.26 -4.39 -1.24
CA GLN A 39 15.54 -3.77 0.07
C GLN A 39 16.43 -4.65 0.96
N ASN A 40 16.61 -5.92 0.60
CA ASN A 40 17.49 -6.85 1.30
C ASN A 40 18.99 -6.66 0.94
N GLN A 41 19.34 -5.74 0.04
CA GLN A 41 20.72 -5.57 -0.46
C GLN A 41 21.58 -4.60 0.37
N THR A 42 21.01 -3.94 1.38
CA THR A 42 21.76 -3.09 2.31
C THR A 42 22.50 -3.95 3.33
N GLU A 43 23.77 -4.22 3.00
CA GLU A 43 24.90 -4.62 3.85
C GLU A 43 24.79 -5.95 4.63
N ASP A 44 25.59 -6.93 4.18
CA ASP A 44 25.87 -8.24 4.81
C ASP A 44 26.66 -8.15 6.15
N GLY A 45 26.65 -7.00 6.83
CA GLY A 45 27.67 -6.65 7.83
C GLY A 45 27.35 -6.92 9.30
N HIS A 46 26.08 -7.09 9.67
CA HIS A 46 25.69 -7.49 11.01
C HIS A 46 24.52 -8.45 10.89
N GLY A 47 24.79 -9.73 11.08
CA GLY A 47 23.75 -10.73 11.29
C GLY A 47 23.02 -10.40 12.59
N ASP A 48 22.09 -9.47 12.54
CA ASP A 48 21.21 -9.16 13.65
C ASP A 48 20.44 -10.44 14.00
N VAL A 49 20.78 -10.97 15.16
CA VAL A 49 20.20 -12.15 15.77
C VAL A 49 18.68 -11.96 15.90
N GLY A 50 17.93 -12.36 14.87
CA GLY A 50 16.46 -12.37 14.92
C GLY A 50 15.70 -12.12 13.61
N CYS A 51 16.32 -11.57 12.56
CA CYS A 51 15.64 -11.31 11.28
C CYS A 51 16.57 -11.43 10.06
N GLY A 52 16.66 -12.64 9.50
CA GLY A 52 17.41 -12.90 8.27
C GLY A 52 16.71 -12.39 6.99
N PRO A 53 17.30 -12.65 5.81
CA PRO A 53 16.80 -12.16 4.50
C PRO A 53 15.30 -12.35 4.25
N GLU A 54 14.80 -13.57 4.49
CA GLU A 54 13.38 -13.89 4.34
C GLU A 54 12.49 -13.09 5.30
N CYS A 55 12.95 -12.87 6.53
CA CYS A 55 12.23 -12.05 7.50
C CYS A 55 12.16 -10.59 7.02
N LYS A 56 13.25 -10.05 6.46
CA LYS A 56 13.31 -8.68 5.92
C LYS A 56 12.31 -8.49 4.76
N ILE A 57 12.28 -9.43 3.81
CA ILE A 57 11.34 -9.40 2.68
C ILE A 57 9.89 -9.48 3.17
N LYS A 58 9.59 -10.42 4.08
CA LYS A 58 8.23 -10.57 4.64
C LYS A 58 7.77 -9.34 5.41
N GLN A 59 8.65 -8.71 6.17
CA GLN A 59 8.29 -7.50 6.91
C GLN A 59 8.10 -6.32 5.97
N CYS A 60 8.90 -6.20 4.92
CA CYS A 60 8.65 -5.22 3.86
C CYS A 60 7.27 -5.42 3.21
N ALA A 61 6.92 -6.65 2.82
CA ALA A 61 5.60 -6.94 2.22
C ALA A 61 4.46 -6.60 3.19
N ARG A 62 4.57 -7.01 4.45
CA ARG A 62 3.63 -6.60 5.51
C ARG A 62 3.49 -5.08 5.63
N GLY A 63 4.60 -4.35 5.50
CA GLY A 63 4.59 -2.89 5.46
C GLY A 63 3.78 -2.36 4.28
N CYS A 64 3.99 -2.94 3.08
CA CYS A 64 3.20 -2.62 1.90
C CYS A 64 1.71 -2.84 2.15
N GLU A 65 1.27 -3.98 2.71
CA GLU A 65 -0.14 -4.28 3.02
C GLU A 65 -0.79 -3.25 3.98
N LEU A 66 0.00 -2.66 4.89
CA LEU A 66 -0.50 -1.74 5.92
C LEU A 66 -0.60 -0.27 5.47
N TRP A 67 -0.26 0.03 4.22
CA TRP A 67 -0.13 1.40 3.71
C TRP A 67 -1.41 2.24 3.89
N GLN A 68 -2.59 1.64 3.68
CA GLN A 68 -3.86 2.36 3.80
C GLN A 68 -4.13 2.79 5.24
N ALA A 69 -3.90 1.91 6.20
CA ALA A 69 -4.05 2.21 7.62
C ALA A 69 -3.06 3.30 8.08
N ALA A 70 -1.89 3.37 7.44
CA ALA A 70 -0.89 4.39 7.74
C ALA A 70 -1.32 5.80 7.30
N LEU A 71 -2.26 5.95 6.35
CA LEU A 71 -2.79 7.25 5.95
C LEU A 71 -3.56 7.95 7.06
N GLU A 72 -4.20 7.18 7.94
CA GLU A 72 -4.94 7.71 9.11
C GLU A 72 -4.04 7.93 10.33
N THR A 73 -2.86 7.31 10.34
CA THR A 73 -1.94 7.31 11.48
C THR A 73 -0.50 7.63 11.03
N SER A 74 0.38 6.64 10.97
CA SER A 74 1.72 6.72 10.40
C SER A 74 2.29 5.32 10.18
N CYS A 75 3.31 5.21 9.33
CA CYS A 75 4.01 3.94 9.11
C CYS A 75 4.65 3.39 10.39
N GLN A 76 5.16 4.25 11.27
CA GLN A 76 5.69 3.86 12.57
C GLN A 76 4.60 3.22 13.45
N VAL A 77 3.41 3.80 13.50
CA VAL A 77 2.31 3.29 14.34
C VAL A 77 1.83 1.93 13.84
N VAL A 78 1.53 1.77 12.55
CA VAL A 78 1.01 0.50 12.02
C VAL A 78 2.03 -0.64 12.05
N CYS A 79 3.33 -0.30 12.06
CA CYS A 79 4.43 -1.26 12.18
C CYS A 79 4.92 -1.47 13.63
N ASN A 80 4.21 -0.97 14.64
CA ASN A 80 4.60 -1.06 16.06
C ASN A 80 6.00 -0.48 16.37
N GLY A 81 6.41 0.55 15.64
CA GLY A 81 7.63 1.29 15.90
C GLY A 81 7.45 2.21 17.11
N THR A 82 8.04 1.82 18.25
CA THR A 82 7.89 2.54 19.54
C THR A 82 9.10 3.36 19.95
N GLN A 83 10.19 3.29 19.19
CA GLN A 83 11.51 3.84 19.55
C GLN A 83 12.16 4.56 18.37
N GLU A 84 13.11 5.45 18.68
CA GLU A 84 13.90 6.19 17.68
C GLU A 84 14.80 5.24 16.87
N LEU A 85 15.37 4.22 17.52
CA LEU A 85 15.95 3.05 16.86
C LEU A 85 14.92 1.92 16.81
N LEU A 86 14.49 1.57 15.60
CA LEU A 86 13.59 0.45 15.37
C LEU A 86 14.36 -0.88 15.38
N PRO A 87 13.83 -1.94 16.02
CA PRO A 87 14.33 -3.27 15.76
C PRO A 87 14.12 -3.63 14.28
N LEU A 88 14.93 -4.55 13.78
CA LEU A 88 15.04 -4.79 12.34
C LEU A 88 13.71 -5.16 11.67
N ARG A 89 12.84 -5.87 12.40
CA ARG A 89 11.52 -6.28 11.92
C ARG A 89 10.63 -5.06 11.63
N GLU A 90 10.55 -4.16 12.59
CA GLU A 90 9.77 -2.94 12.53
C GLU A 90 10.37 -2.00 11.49
N LEU A 91 11.70 -1.91 11.38
CA LEU A 91 12.38 -1.12 10.37
C LEU A 91 11.98 -1.53 8.94
N TYR A 92 12.05 -2.82 8.61
CA TYR A 92 11.68 -3.32 7.28
C TYR A 92 10.18 -3.15 6.99
N CYS A 93 9.32 -3.27 8.00
CA CYS A 93 7.91 -2.93 7.88
C CYS A 93 7.71 -1.45 7.55
N VAL A 94 8.36 -0.55 8.29
CA VAL A 94 8.27 0.90 8.06
C VAL A 94 8.79 1.28 6.68
N MET A 95 9.85 0.63 6.18
CA MET A 95 10.36 0.85 4.82
C MET A 95 9.33 0.47 3.74
N GLY A 96 8.71 -0.71 3.84
CA GLY A 96 7.67 -1.13 2.89
C GLY A 96 6.46 -0.20 2.93
N CYS A 97 5.98 0.13 4.13
CA CYS A 97 4.87 1.06 4.30
C CYS A 97 5.15 2.43 3.66
N ASN A 98 6.34 2.99 3.89
CA ASN A 98 6.69 4.28 3.29
C ASN A 98 6.82 4.20 1.76
N ASP A 99 7.31 3.10 1.17
CA ASP A 99 7.35 2.95 -0.29
C ASP A 99 5.93 2.96 -0.89
N ALA A 100 4.99 2.22 -0.29
CA ALA A 100 3.60 2.19 -0.73
C ALA A 100 2.90 3.55 -0.54
N VAL A 101 3.04 4.18 0.64
CA VAL A 101 2.48 5.52 0.92
C VAL A 101 3.06 6.57 -0.02
N ASN A 102 4.37 6.53 -0.29
CA ASN A 102 5.01 7.48 -1.19
C ASN A 102 4.47 7.34 -2.63
N ARG A 103 4.19 6.13 -3.10
CA ARG A 103 3.57 5.89 -4.42
C ARG A 103 2.10 6.31 -4.46
N TYR A 104 1.38 6.19 -3.35
CA TYR A 104 0.02 6.69 -3.29
C TYR A 104 -0.04 8.21 -3.51
N PHE A 105 0.98 8.94 -3.04
CA PHE A 105 1.05 10.40 -3.18
C PHE A 105 1.70 10.92 -4.48
N HIS A 106 2.34 10.06 -5.29
CA HIS A 106 3.06 10.44 -6.52
C HIS A 106 2.50 9.75 -7.77
#